data_AF-A0A6A5TXT2-F1
#
_entry.id   AF-A0A6A5TXT2-F1
#
_cell.length_a   1.000
_cell.length_b   1.000
_cell.length_c   1.000
_cell.angle_alpha   90.00
_cell.angle_beta   90.00
_cell.angle_gamma   90.00
#
_symmetry.space_group_name_H-M   'P 1'
#
loop_
_entity.id
_entity.type
_entity.pdbx_description
1 polymer ?
#
loop_
_entity_poly.entity_id
_entity_poly.type
_entity_poly.pdbx_seq_one_letter_code
_entity_poly.pdbx_strand_id
1 'polypeptide(L)'
;MPSLSGAALQDLASKEKQNLLDIEDLLNNLFARNKNQHRRSHWFESLRQFRKQLSFLLDELKSRKKITAAKLIEHRLQFWDEKCVHQWYLHFTQIVAVGSFSVMGLVLMASVARVCKIVGITSHYEEIASEDMKGFMTAIDDGKIAEEFGGLLEDEATWDEGEVVERK
;
A
#
# COMPACT_ATOMS: atom_id res chain seq x y z
N MET A 1 13.75 6.87 13.28
CA MET A 1 13.02 6.63 12.02
C MET A 1 14.03 6.42 10.91
N PRO A 2 14.26 5.18 10.45
CA PRO A 2 15.08 4.93 9.27
C PRO A 2 14.38 5.57 8.05
N SER A 3 15.05 6.50 7.38
CA SER A 3 14.45 7.32 6.33
C SER A 3 14.41 6.60 4.98
N LEU A 4 13.27 6.67 4.30
CA LEU A 4 13.12 6.30 2.88
C LEU A 4 14.01 7.23 2.04
N SER A 5 15.27 6.85 1.85
CA SER A 5 16.28 7.72 1.26
C SER A 5 15.98 7.98 -0.22
N GLY A 6 15.44 9.16 -0.53
CA GLY A 6 15.22 9.61 -1.90
C GLY A 6 16.50 9.68 -2.74
N ALA A 7 17.67 9.73 -2.11
CA ALA A 7 18.96 9.66 -2.79
C ALA A 7 19.24 8.26 -3.35
N ALA A 8 18.92 7.20 -2.59
CA ALA A 8 19.09 5.82 -3.04
C ALA A 8 18.22 5.52 -4.28
N LEU A 9 17.03 6.11 -4.34
CA LEU A 9 16.12 5.94 -5.47
C LEU A 9 16.57 6.66 -6.74
N GLN A 10 17.40 7.71 -6.66
CA GLN A 10 17.92 8.32 -7.88
C GLN A 10 18.95 7.46 -8.59
N ASP A 11 19.71 6.70 -7.81
CA ASP A 11 20.73 5.78 -8.32
C ASP A 11 20.15 4.37 -8.56
N LEU A 12 18.81 4.25 -8.58
CA LEU A 12 18.07 3.02 -8.90
C LEU A 12 18.51 2.43 -10.26
N ALA A 13 18.59 1.10 -10.32
CA ALA A 13 19.06 0.39 -11.50
C ALA A 13 18.15 0.62 -12.71
N SER A 14 18.73 0.66 -13.91
CA SER A 14 17.98 0.90 -15.16
C SER A 14 16.82 -0.08 -15.36
N LYS A 15 16.97 -1.32 -14.91
CA LYS A 15 15.92 -2.36 -14.96
C LYS A 15 14.73 -2.02 -14.07
N GLU A 16 14.96 -1.50 -12.88
CA GLU A 16 13.91 -1.12 -11.93
C GLU A 16 13.17 0.13 -12.40
N LYS A 17 13.91 1.10 -12.97
CA LYS A 17 13.32 2.25 -13.66
C LYS A 17 12.40 1.80 -14.81
N GLN A 18 12.82 0.84 -15.61
CA GLN A 18 11.98 0.28 -16.67
C GLN A 18 10.72 -0.40 -16.12
N ASN A 19 10.84 -1.21 -15.06
CA ASN A 19 9.68 -1.82 -14.41
C ASN A 19 8.65 -0.77 -13.94
N LEU A 20 9.09 0.37 -13.39
CA LEU A 20 8.18 1.43 -12.98
C LEU A 20 7.46 2.08 -14.17
N LEU A 21 8.15 2.26 -15.31
CA LEU A 21 7.54 2.75 -16.54
C LEU A 21 6.52 1.75 -17.11
N ASP A 22 6.84 0.46 -17.10
CA ASP A 22 5.93 -0.60 -17.58
C ASP A 22 4.65 -0.65 -16.71
N ILE A 23 4.79 -0.48 -15.39
CA ILE A 23 3.64 -0.37 -14.48
C ILE A 23 2.85 0.91 -14.77
N GLU A 24 3.51 2.04 -14.98
CA GLU A 24 2.82 3.30 -15.31
C GLU A 24 1.99 3.16 -16.60
N ASP A 25 2.55 2.56 -17.66
CA ASP A 25 1.82 2.32 -18.90
C ASP A 25 0.65 1.36 -18.70
N LEU A 26 0.84 0.27 -17.94
CA LEU A 26 -0.25 -0.64 -17.56
C LEU A 26 -1.39 0.13 -16.87
N LEU A 27 -1.08 0.96 -15.87
CA LEU A 27 -2.07 1.76 -15.16
C LEU A 27 -2.78 2.75 -16.08
N ASN A 28 -2.09 3.28 -17.08
CA ASN A 28 -2.65 4.21 -18.07
C ASN A 28 -3.69 3.53 -18.95
N ASN A 29 -3.35 2.35 -19.44
CA ASN A 29 -4.23 1.50 -20.24
C ASN A 29 -5.46 1.05 -19.43
N LEU A 30 -5.25 0.62 -18.19
CA LEU A 30 -6.33 0.24 -17.27
C LEU A 30 -7.25 1.44 -16.96
N PHE A 31 -6.69 2.61 -16.69
CA PHE A 31 -7.45 3.81 -16.44
C PHE A 31 -8.31 4.20 -17.64
N ALA A 32 -7.71 4.24 -18.85
CA ALA A 32 -8.41 4.62 -20.07
C ALA A 32 -9.60 3.67 -20.35
N ARG A 33 -9.40 2.36 -20.20
CA ARG A 33 -10.44 1.34 -20.43
C ARG A 33 -11.60 1.44 -19.43
N ASN A 34 -11.31 1.75 -18.16
CA ASN A 34 -12.30 1.70 -17.09
C ASN A 34 -12.94 3.06 -16.76
N LYS A 35 -12.47 4.15 -17.39
CA LYS A 35 -12.91 5.53 -17.12
C LYS A 35 -14.42 5.74 -17.27
N ASN A 36 -15.03 5.14 -18.28
CA ASN A 36 -16.44 5.37 -18.60
C ASN A 36 -17.38 4.53 -17.73
N GLN A 37 -16.91 3.38 -17.22
CA GLN A 37 -17.73 2.43 -16.46
C GLN A 37 -17.66 2.69 -14.95
N HIS A 38 -16.53 3.16 -14.44
CA HIS A 38 -16.23 3.11 -13.00
C HIS A 38 -15.97 4.48 -12.36
N ARG A 39 -16.35 5.57 -13.03
CA ARG A 39 -16.08 6.96 -12.62
C ARG A 39 -16.51 7.31 -11.18
N ARG A 40 -17.52 6.62 -10.64
CA ARG A 40 -18.07 6.86 -9.29
C ARG A 40 -17.56 5.86 -8.24
N SER A 41 -16.75 4.89 -8.62
CA SER A 41 -16.28 3.86 -7.69
C SER A 41 -15.04 4.33 -6.91
N HIS A 42 -14.99 3.99 -5.62
CA HIS A 42 -13.87 4.35 -4.74
C HIS A 42 -12.54 3.79 -5.22
N TRP A 43 -12.56 2.55 -5.72
CA TRP A 43 -11.36 1.92 -6.26
C TRP A 43 -10.83 2.63 -7.51
N PHE A 44 -11.70 3.18 -8.36
CA PHE A 44 -11.27 3.91 -9.55
C PHE A 44 -10.64 5.26 -9.18
N GLU A 45 -11.10 5.91 -8.11
CA GLU A 45 -10.43 7.10 -7.58
C GLU A 45 -9.05 6.75 -7.02
N SER A 46 -8.91 5.63 -6.30
CA SER A 46 -7.60 5.14 -5.86
C SER A 46 -6.68 4.77 -7.02
N LEU A 47 -7.19 4.14 -8.09
CA LEU A 47 -6.42 3.91 -9.31
C LEU A 47 -5.94 5.23 -9.92
N ARG A 48 -6.82 6.23 -10.02
CA ARG A 48 -6.49 7.56 -10.54
C ARG A 48 -5.40 8.23 -9.70
N GLN A 49 -5.53 8.17 -8.38
CA GLN A 49 -4.55 8.73 -7.46
C GLN A 49 -3.22 8.01 -7.57
N PHE A 50 -3.21 6.67 -7.53
CA PHE A 50 -2.01 5.84 -7.65
C PHE A 50 -1.27 6.12 -8.96
N ARG A 51 -1.96 6.12 -10.10
CA ARG A 51 -1.39 6.47 -11.41
C ARG A 51 -0.72 7.84 -11.39
N LYS A 52 -1.42 8.87 -10.89
CA LYS A 52 -0.89 10.24 -10.83
C LYS A 52 0.35 10.32 -9.95
N GLN A 53 0.30 9.69 -8.78
CA GLN A 53 1.42 9.67 -7.86
C GLN A 53 2.64 8.99 -8.48
N LEU A 54 2.46 7.85 -9.16
CA LEU A 54 3.54 7.17 -9.87
C LEU A 54 4.14 8.04 -10.99
N SER A 55 3.29 8.75 -11.75
CA SER A 55 3.75 9.71 -12.77
C SER A 55 4.62 10.81 -12.15
N PHE A 56 4.21 11.40 -11.02
CA PHE A 56 5.01 12.42 -10.36
C PHE A 56 6.35 11.89 -9.85
N LEU A 57 6.37 10.68 -9.29
CA LEU A 57 7.60 10.03 -8.88
C LEU A 57 8.56 9.81 -10.06
N LEU A 58 8.04 9.38 -11.21
CA LEU A 58 8.83 9.18 -12.42
C LEU A 58 9.39 10.50 -12.98
N ASP A 59 8.62 11.58 -12.92
CA ASP A 59 9.08 12.91 -13.34
C ASP A 59 10.19 13.43 -12.42
N GLU A 60 10.06 13.20 -11.12
CA GLU A 60 11.10 13.53 -10.13
C GLU A 60 12.37 12.74 -10.36
N LEU A 61 12.23 11.45 -10.69
CA LEU A 61 13.36 10.57 -10.98
C LEU A 61 14.12 10.96 -12.26
N LYS A 62 13.44 11.60 -13.22
CA LYS A 62 14.04 12.15 -14.44
C LYS A 62 14.69 13.53 -14.23
N SER A 63 14.46 14.19 -13.09
CA SER A 63 14.94 15.53 -12.84
C SER A 63 16.46 15.60 -12.78
N ARG A 64 17.05 16.59 -13.47
CA ARG A 64 18.51 16.84 -13.41
C ARG A 64 18.97 17.44 -12.08
N LYS A 65 18.05 18.02 -11.30
CA LYS A 65 18.36 18.64 -10.00
C LYS A 65 18.30 17.60 -8.88
N LYS A 66 19.33 16.74 -8.82
CA LYS A 66 19.40 15.58 -7.92
C LYS A 66 19.05 15.89 -6.46
N ILE A 67 19.65 16.93 -5.87
CA ILE A 67 19.45 17.26 -4.44
C ILE A 67 17.99 17.64 -4.14
N THR A 68 17.38 18.50 -4.97
CA THR A 68 15.99 18.93 -4.79
C THR A 68 15.01 17.79 -5.06
N ALA A 69 15.28 16.99 -6.09
CA ALA A 69 14.45 15.85 -6.43
C ALA A 69 14.47 14.78 -5.33
N ALA A 70 15.61 14.53 -4.69
CA ALA A 70 15.71 13.52 -3.61
C ALA A 70 14.83 13.89 -2.41
N LYS A 71 14.84 15.16 -2.00
CA LYS A 71 13.97 15.65 -0.92
C LYS A 71 12.48 15.56 -1.26
N LEU A 72 12.13 15.85 -2.52
CA LEU A 72 10.74 15.80 -2.97
C LEU A 72 10.24 14.36 -3.05
N ILE A 73 11.08 13.44 -3.52
CA ILE A 73 10.81 12.00 -3.50
C ILE A 73 10.59 11.55 -2.06
N GLU A 74 11.51 11.84 -1.13
CA GLU A 74 11.37 11.43 0.27
C GLU A 74 10.05 11.90 0.90
N HIS A 75 9.69 13.17 0.74
CA HIS A 75 8.41 13.70 1.24
C HIS A 75 7.20 13.02 0.58
N ARG A 76 7.30 12.69 -0.72
CA ARG A 76 6.24 11.96 -1.43
C ARG A 76 6.09 10.55 -0.90
N LEU A 77 7.19 9.85 -0.62
CA LEU A 77 7.16 8.50 -0.09
C LEU A 77 6.59 8.44 1.32
N GLN A 78 6.95 9.40 2.17
CA GLN A 78 6.35 9.53 3.48
C GLN A 78 4.83 9.75 3.36
N PHE A 79 4.38 10.61 2.45
CA PHE A 79 2.94 10.80 2.20
C PHE A 79 2.25 9.54 1.65
N TRP A 80 2.96 8.73 0.85
CA TRP A 80 2.43 7.48 0.35
C TRP A 80 2.22 6.48 1.48
N ASP A 81 3.23 6.32 2.32
CA ASP A 81 3.23 5.42 3.45
C ASP A 81 2.11 5.76 4.44
N GLU A 82 2.04 7.03 4.87
CA GLU A 82 1.09 7.47 5.89
C GLU A 82 -0.37 7.43 5.43
N LYS A 83 -0.65 7.76 4.15
CA LYS A 83 -2.02 8.10 3.73
C LYS A 83 -2.54 7.34 2.52
N CYS A 84 -1.66 6.84 1.66
CA CYS A 84 -2.08 6.37 0.34
C CYS A 84 -2.06 4.85 0.22
N VAL A 85 -0.95 4.22 0.61
CA VAL A 85 -0.69 2.80 0.33
C VAL A 85 -1.78 1.92 0.96
N HIS A 86 -2.10 2.15 2.23
CA HIS A 86 -3.13 1.39 2.93
C HIS A 86 -4.52 1.58 2.27
N GLN A 87 -4.88 2.81 1.92
CA GLN A 87 -6.16 3.11 1.27
C GLN A 87 -6.28 2.44 -0.10
N TRP A 88 -5.23 2.51 -0.92
CA TRP A 88 -5.21 1.86 -2.24
C TRP A 88 -5.35 0.36 -2.11
N TYR A 89 -4.60 -0.25 -1.19
CA TYR A 89 -4.64 -1.69 -0.95
C TYR A 89 -6.02 -2.16 -0.47
N LEU A 90 -6.65 -1.44 0.48
CA LEU A 90 -8.01 -1.74 0.94
C LEU A 90 -9.03 -1.66 -0.20
N HIS A 91 -9.05 -0.56 -0.95
CA HIS A 91 -10.00 -0.40 -2.05
C HIS A 91 -9.81 -1.46 -3.14
N PHE A 92 -8.57 -1.88 -3.43
CA PHE A 92 -8.33 -2.93 -4.42
C PHE A 92 -8.71 -4.32 -3.89
N THR A 93 -8.49 -4.59 -2.60
CA THR A 93 -8.94 -5.82 -1.94
C THR A 93 -10.47 -5.95 -1.97
N GLN A 94 -11.20 -4.85 -1.79
CA GLN A 94 -12.66 -4.83 -1.93
C GLN A 94 -13.11 -5.23 -3.35
N ILE A 95 -12.40 -4.83 -4.41
CA ILE A 95 -12.69 -5.29 -5.77
C ILE A 95 -12.56 -6.82 -5.85
N VAL A 96 -11.51 -7.38 -5.23
CA VAL A 96 -11.28 -8.83 -5.20
C VAL A 96 -12.41 -9.55 -4.49
N ALA A 97 -12.84 -9.03 -3.34
CA ALA A 97 -13.95 -9.59 -2.55
C ALA A 97 -15.28 -9.59 -3.31
N VAL A 98 -15.55 -8.57 -4.13
CA VAL A 98 -16.78 -8.48 -4.95
C VAL A 98 -16.80 -9.52 -6.09
N GLY A 99 -15.65 -10.07 -6.49
CA GLY A 99 -15.54 -11.21 -7.40
C GLY A 99 -15.64 -10.87 -8.89
N SER A 100 -16.59 -10.04 -9.30
CA SER A 100 -16.86 -9.72 -10.72
C SER A 100 -15.70 -9.01 -11.44
N PHE A 101 -14.82 -8.34 -10.69
CA PHE A 101 -13.61 -7.67 -11.19
C PHE A 101 -12.34 -8.15 -10.47
N SER A 102 -12.38 -9.36 -9.90
CA SER A 102 -11.30 -9.90 -9.04
C SER A 102 -9.93 -9.89 -9.69
N VAL A 103 -9.83 -10.28 -10.97
CA VAL A 103 -8.57 -10.26 -11.73
C VAL A 103 -7.99 -8.85 -11.81
N MET A 104 -8.83 -7.83 -12.02
CA MET A 104 -8.38 -6.43 -12.01
C MET A 104 -7.85 -6.03 -10.62
N GLY A 105 -8.59 -6.38 -9.57
CA GLY A 105 -8.17 -6.13 -8.19
C GLY A 105 -6.81 -6.75 -7.88
N LEU A 106 -6.59 -8.00 -8.28
CA LEU A 106 -5.30 -8.69 -8.09
C LEU A 106 -4.16 -8.01 -8.85
N VAL A 107 -4.39 -7.59 -10.10
CA VAL A 107 -3.38 -6.86 -10.89
C VAL A 107 -3.02 -5.53 -10.23
N LEU A 108 -4.01 -4.81 -9.69
CA LEU A 108 -3.77 -3.54 -9.00
C LEU A 108 -3.02 -3.73 -7.68
N MET A 109 -3.41 -4.72 -6.87
CA MET A 109 -2.69 -5.06 -5.63
C MET A 109 -1.25 -5.48 -5.91
N ALA A 110 -1.03 -6.33 -6.92
CA ALA A 110 0.31 -6.72 -7.36
C ALA A 110 1.14 -5.52 -7.83
N SER A 111 0.52 -4.58 -8.55
CA SER A 111 1.19 -3.36 -9.00
C SER A 111 1.60 -2.47 -7.83
N VAL A 112 0.73 -2.27 -6.83
CA VAL A 112 1.06 -1.53 -5.60
C VAL A 112 2.20 -2.21 -4.85
N ALA A 113 2.12 -3.52 -4.62
CA ALA A 113 3.16 -4.26 -3.93
C ALA A 113 4.52 -4.15 -4.66
N ARG A 114 4.52 -4.25 -5.98
CA ARG A 114 5.74 -4.16 -6.79
C ARG A 114 6.36 -2.76 -6.76
N VAL A 115 5.54 -1.72 -6.79
CA VAL A 115 6.02 -0.33 -6.63
C VAL A 115 6.55 -0.12 -5.22
N CYS A 116 5.84 -0.54 -4.17
CA CYS A 116 6.29 -0.41 -2.79
C CYS A 116 7.62 -1.12 -2.54
N LYS A 117 7.83 -2.28 -3.18
CA LYS A 117 9.11 -3.00 -3.13
C LYS A 117 10.25 -2.23 -3.79
N ILE A 118 10.05 -1.70 -5.00
CA ILE A 118 11.08 -0.94 -5.72
C ILE A 118 11.44 0.35 -4.98
N VAL A 119 10.45 0.97 -4.36
CA VAL A 119 10.58 2.24 -3.65
C VAL A 119 11.15 2.07 -2.22
N GLY A 120 11.21 0.84 -1.72
CA GLY A 120 11.73 0.53 -0.38
C GLY A 120 10.71 0.68 0.75
N ILE A 121 9.45 0.98 0.44
CA ILE A 121 8.35 1.02 1.43
C ILE A 121 8.15 -0.38 2.03
N THR A 122 8.20 -1.45 1.22
CA THR A 122 8.03 -2.82 1.73
C THR A 122 9.16 -3.27 2.64
N SER A 123 10.41 -2.88 2.35
CA SER A 123 11.56 -3.15 3.23
C SER A 123 11.39 -2.50 4.61
N HIS A 124 10.82 -1.29 4.66
CA HIS A 124 10.48 -0.60 5.90
C HIS A 124 9.41 -1.36 6.71
N TYR A 125 8.37 -1.90 6.07
CA TYR A 125 7.38 -2.75 6.76
C TYR A 125 7.96 -4.08 7.24
N GLU A 126 8.87 -4.71 6.49
CA GLU A 126 9.54 -5.95 6.90
C GLU A 126 10.50 -5.72 8.07
N GLU A 127 11.21 -4.58 8.10
CA GLU A 127 12.07 -4.18 9.20
C GLU A 127 11.26 -3.88 10.47
N ILE A 128 10.20 -3.08 10.37
CA ILE A 128 9.29 -2.82 11.51
C ILE A 128 8.65 -4.10 12.01
N ALA A 129 8.11 -4.94 11.12
CA ALA A 129 7.50 -6.21 11.52
C ALA A 129 8.52 -7.16 12.19
N SER A 130 9.78 -7.13 11.78
CA SER A 130 10.87 -7.91 12.40
C SER A 130 11.21 -7.37 13.79
N GLU A 131 11.22 -6.05 13.98
CA GLU A 131 11.43 -5.41 15.28
C GLU A 131 10.25 -5.69 16.23
N ASP A 132 9.02 -5.53 15.78
CA ASP A 132 7.81 -5.82 16.56
C ASP A 132 7.72 -7.30 16.93
N MET A 133 8.03 -8.20 16.00
CA MET A 133 8.05 -9.65 16.26
C MET A 133 9.15 -10.04 17.26
N LYS A 134 10.32 -9.39 17.21
CA LYS A 134 11.37 -9.58 18.23
C LYS A 134 10.91 -9.05 19.60
N GLY A 135 10.24 -7.90 19.63
CA GLY A 135 9.64 -7.36 20.85
C GLY A 135 8.64 -8.33 21.46
N PHE A 136 7.73 -8.86 20.65
CA PHE A 136 6.76 -9.87 21.07
C PHE A 136 7.43 -11.17 21.57
N MET A 137 8.44 -11.68 20.86
CA MET A 137 9.18 -12.87 21.30
C MET A 137 9.93 -12.64 22.63
N THR A 138 10.48 -11.45 22.83
CA THR A 138 11.14 -11.08 24.10
C THR A 138 10.11 -11.00 25.24
N ALA A 139 8.93 -10.45 24.98
CA ALA A 139 7.83 -10.40 25.97
C ALA A 139 7.24 -11.79 26.28
N ILE A 140 7.27 -12.72 25.31
CA ILE A 140 6.97 -14.15 25.52
C ILE A 140 8.01 -14.79 26.45
N ASP A 141 9.29 -14.63 26.15
CA ASP A 141 10.39 -15.20 26.94
C ASP A 141 10.40 -14.66 28.38
N ASP A 142 10.02 -13.39 28.57
CA ASP A 142 9.88 -12.73 29.88
C ASP A 142 8.57 -13.10 30.61
N GLY A 143 7.66 -13.84 29.98
CA GLY A 143 6.38 -14.26 30.57
C GLY A 143 5.37 -13.12 30.79
N LYS A 144 5.53 -11.97 30.13
CA LYS A 144 4.73 -10.74 30.34
C LYS A 144 3.58 -10.55 29.34
N ILE A 145 3.32 -11.54 28.48
CA ILE A 145 2.30 -11.48 27.40
C ILE A 145 0.94 -11.00 27.93
N ALA A 146 0.50 -11.55 29.06
CA ALA A 146 -0.81 -11.23 29.64
C ALA A 146 -0.88 -9.81 30.23
N GLU A 147 0.24 -9.27 30.71
CA GLU A 147 0.30 -7.96 31.36
C GLU A 147 0.43 -6.82 30.34
N GLU A 148 1.08 -7.08 29.20
CA GLU A 148 1.37 -6.06 28.18
C GLU A 148 0.38 -6.09 27.00
N PHE A 149 -0.20 -7.26 26.68
CA PHE A 149 -1.10 -7.46 25.54
C PHE A 149 -2.47 -8.08 25.91
N GLY A 150 -2.78 -8.23 27.21
CA GLY A 150 -4.04 -8.84 27.67
C GLY A 150 -5.30 -8.16 27.11
N GLY A 151 -5.27 -6.85 26.90
CA GLY A 151 -6.39 -6.10 26.31
C GLY A 151 -6.65 -6.35 24.82
N LEU A 152 -5.74 -7.01 24.10
CA LEU A 152 -5.90 -7.35 22.67
C LEU A 152 -6.55 -8.73 22.44
N LEU A 153 -6.61 -9.58 23.48
CA LEU A 153 -7.21 -10.91 23.40
C LEU A 153 -8.64 -10.97 23.95
N GLU A 154 -9.14 -9.88 24.57
CA GLU A 154 -10.47 -9.82 25.19
C GLU A 154 -11.62 -9.42 24.24
N ASP A 155 -11.37 -9.28 22.94
CA ASP A 155 -12.45 -9.13 21.94
C ASP A 155 -12.93 -10.51 21.43
N GLU A 156 -13.29 -11.42 22.34
CA GLU A 156 -14.35 -12.38 22.04
C GLU A 156 -15.65 -11.57 21.95
N ALA A 157 -15.84 -10.90 20.81
CA ALA A 157 -17.10 -10.27 20.48
C ALA A 157 -18.18 -11.36 20.49
N THR A 158 -18.95 -11.40 21.58
CA THR A 158 -20.17 -12.19 21.71
C THR A 158 -21.10 -11.73 20.59
N TRP A 159 -21.12 -12.46 19.48
CA TRP A 159 -22.04 -12.19 18.40
C TRP A 159 -23.45 -12.47 18.90
N ASP A 160 -24.24 -11.42 19.14
CA ASP A 160 -25.67 -11.53 19.42
C ASP A 160 -26.37 -12.08 18.17
N GLU A 161 -26.64 -13.39 18.19
CA GLU A 161 -27.43 -14.07 17.16
C GLU A 161 -28.87 -13.54 17.22
N GLY A 162 -29.12 -12.43 16.51
CA GLY A 162 -30.40 -11.74 16.51
C GLY A 162 -31.59 -12.68 16.26
N GLU A 163 -32.59 -12.61 17.14
CA GLU A 163 -33.79 -13.44 17.07
C GLU A 163 -34.62 -13.16 15.80
N VAL A 164 -35.11 -14.24 15.18
CA VAL A 164 -35.93 -14.20 13.97
C VAL A 164 -37.33 -13.67 14.31
N VAL A 165 -37.64 -12.45 13.87
CA VAL A 165 -38.99 -11.90 13.94
C VAL A 165 -39.85 -12.48 12.81
N GLU A 166 -40.73 -13.43 13.14
CA GLU A 166 -41.77 -13.87 12.22
C GLU A 166 -42.78 -12.74 11.98
N ARG A 167 -42.93 -12.34 10.72
CA ARG A 167 -43.96 -11.38 10.32
C ARG A 167 -45.29 -12.13 10.17
N LYS A 168 -46.28 -11.78 10.99
CA LYS A 168 -47.69 -12.13 10.80
C LYS A 168 -48.34 -11.28 9.73
#